data_AF-A0A0L8HE67-F1
#
_entry.id   AF-A0A0L8HE67-F1
#
_cell.length_a   1.000
_cell.length_b   1.000
_cell.length_c   1.000
_cell.angle_alpha   90.00
_cell.angle_beta   90.00
_cell.angle_gamma   90.00
#
_symmetry.space_group_name_H-M   'P 1'
#
loop_
_entity.id
_entity.type
_entity.pdbx_description
1 polymer ?
#
loop_
_entity_poly.entity_id
_entity_poly.type
_entity_poly.pdbx_seq_one_letter_code
_entity_poly.pdbx_strand_id
1 'polypeptide(L)'
;MKANDGLTLWLVVIQLLVVLKTGFVSGVCDIPSSTILLTENVPKDTVVANLTTDNWSFSNSTPFGYITLQNNTFGYFYLKTAKVIDVEEMKRTMIKVVLICNGEKIITFPVTERNEYPPLFTNTSYTIQVKEASNQ
;
A
#
# COMPACT_ATOMS: atom_id res chain seq x y z
N MET A 1 -41.94 -21.87 -43.73
CA MET A 1 -41.56 -22.31 -42.36
C MET A 1 -40.10 -22.72 -42.36
N LYS A 2 -39.40 -22.43 -41.25
CA LYS A 2 -37.93 -22.39 -41.03
C LYS A 2 -37.26 -21.12 -41.53
N ALA A 3 -36.35 -20.50 -40.80
CA ALA A 3 -36.11 -20.29 -39.37
C ALA A 3 -35.00 -19.23 -39.38
N ASN A 4 -35.13 -18.27 -38.48
CA ASN A 4 -34.23 -17.14 -38.33
C ASN A 4 -32.96 -17.60 -37.55
N ASP A 5 -31.97 -16.71 -37.47
CA ASP A 5 -30.90 -16.67 -36.46
C ASP A 5 -29.50 -17.10 -36.93
N GLY A 6 -28.67 -16.10 -37.23
CA GLY A 6 -27.24 -16.24 -37.50
C GLY A 6 -26.50 -14.92 -37.25
N LEU A 7 -26.64 -14.39 -36.04
CA LEU A 7 -25.90 -13.22 -35.53
C LEU A 7 -24.39 -13.38 -35.78
N THR A 8 -23.82 -12.52 -36.61
CA THR A 8 -22.37 -12.44 -36.83
C THR A 8 -21.75 -11.63 -35.69
N LEU A 9 -21.13 -12.32 -34.74
CA LEU A 9 -20.35 -11.71 -33.66
C LEU A 9 -19.02 -11.21 -34.21
N TRP A 10 -18.79 -9.91 -34.16
CA TRP A 10 -17.49 -9.30 -34.43
C TRP A 10 -16.59 -9.45 -33.20
N LEU A 11 -15.53 -10.24 -33.33
CA LEU A 11 -14.47 -10.34 -32.33
C LEU A 11 -13.57 -9.09 -32.45
N VAL A 12 -13.69 -8.14 -31.52
CA VAL A 12 -12.76 -7.01 -31.45
C VAL A 12 -11.54 -7.45 -30.65
N VAL A 13 -10.43 -7.72 -31.35
CA VAL A 13 -9.13 -7.98 -30.72
C VAL A 13 -8.46 -6.64 -30.46
N ILE A 14 -8.36 -6.22 -29.20
CA ILE A 14 -7.58 -5.05 -28.79
C ILE A 14 -6.16 -5.53 -28.49
N GLN A 15 -5.21 -5.31 -29.41
CA GLN A 15 -3.79 -5.47 -29.13
C GLN A 15 -3.30 -4.25 -28.34
N LEU A 16 -3.00 -4.44 -27.05
CA LEU A 16 -2.31 -3.45 -26.24
C LEU A 16 -0.81 -3.51 -26.54
N LEU A 17 -0.34 -2.64 -27.45
CA LEU A 17 1.08 -2.47 -27.72
C LEU A 17 1.72 -1.64 -26.59
N VAL A 18 2.31 -2.30 -25.60
CA VAL A 18 3.16 -1.64 -24.60
C VAL A 18 4.50 -1.34 -25.26
N VAL A 19 4.72 -0.07 -25.62
CA VAL A 19 6.00 0.40 -26.13
C VAL A 19 7.00 0.45 -24.97
N LEU A 20 7.82 -0.60 -24.84
CA LEU A 20 8.99 -0.58 -23.97
C LEU A 20 10.05 0.34 -24.59
N LYS A 21 10.15 1.56 -24.05
CA LYS A 21 11.20 2.50 -24.42
C LYS A 21 12.52 1.97 -23.87
N THR A 22 13.30 1.24 -24.69
CA THR A 22 14.64 0.77 -24.35
C THR A 22 15.65 1.92 -24.47
N GLY A 23 15.57 2.86 -23.53
CA GLY A 23 16.65 3.83 -23.27
C GLY A 23 17.41 3.38 -22.03
N PHE A 24 18.41 2.51 -22.18
CA PHE A 24 19.36 2.22 -21.11
C PHE A 24 20.27 3.45 -20.91
N VAL A 25 19.80 4.40 -20.12
CA VAL A 25 20.69 5.30 -19.40
C VAL A 25 20.99 4.59 -18.10
N SER A 26 22.25 4.24 -17.85
CA SER A 26 22.68 3.65 -16.58
C SER A 26 22.60 4.71 -15.46
N GLY A 27 21.37 5.10 -15.11
CA GLY A 27 21.07 5.84 -13.90
C GLY A 27 21.23 4.89 -12.72
N VAL A 28 21.94 5.33 -11.70
CA VAL A 28 22.11 4.56 -10.47
C VAL A 28 20.78 4.53 -9.72
N CYS A 29 20.17 3.35 -9.65
CA CYS A 29 18.90 3.08 -8.96
C CYS A 29 19.14 2.85 -7.47
N ASP A 30 19.46 3.93 -6.75
CA ASP A 30 19.72 3.87 -5.32
C ASP A 30 18.43 4.09 -4.53
N ILE A 31 18.16 3.13 -3.64
CA ILE A 31 17.20 3.32 -2.55
C ILE A 31 17.99 3.93 -1.39
N PRO A 32 17.49 4.96 -0.68
CA PRO A 32 18.10 5.40 0.55
C PRO A 32 18.24 4.21 1.52
N SER A 33 19.48 3.87 1.89
CA SER A 33 19.80 2.68 2.70
C SER A 33 19.24 2.72 4.13
N SER A 34 18.66 3.84 4.56
CA SER A 34 18.02 3.96 5.86
C SER A 34 16.66 3.28 5.85
N THR A 35 16.43 2.35 6.76
CA THR A 35 15.06 1.92 7.09
C THR A 35 14.28 3.14 7.56
N ILE A 36 13.25 3.52 6.81
CA ILE A 36 12.43 4.69 7.14
C ILE A 36 11.30 4.21 8.04
N LEU A 37 11.38 4.58 9.32
CA LEU A 37 10.36 4.30 10.31
C LEU A 37 9.20 5.28 10.13
N LEU A 38 8.00 4.75 9.89
CA LEU A 38 6.77 5.53 9.90
C LEU A 38 6.10 5.41 11.26
N THR A 39 5.41 6.46 11.66
CA THR A 39 4.47 6.40 12.78
C THR A 39 3.07 6.26 12.20
N GLU A 40 2.19 5.62 12.95
CA GLU A 40 0.77 5.68 12.66
C GLU A 40 0.25 7.12 12.62
N ASN A 41 -0.86 7.34 11.91
CA ASN A 41 -1.49 8.63 11.65
C ASN A 41 -0.66 9.61 10.82
N VAL A 42 0.36 9.12 10.12
CA VAL A 42 1.00 9.90 9.06
C VAL A 42 -0.09 10.29 8.05
N PRO A 43 -0.33 11.61 7.82
CA PRO A 43 -1.38 12.06 6.94
C PRO A 43 -1.16 11.59 5.50
N LYS A 44 -2.24 11.59 4.72
CA LYS A 44 -2.18 11.45 3.27
C LYS A 44 -1.24 12.49 2.65
N ASP A 45 -0.62 12.13 1.53
CA ASP A 45 0.29 12.96 0.72
C ASP A 45 1.61 13.34 1.42
N THR A 46 1.94 12.68 2.53
CA THR A 46 3.23 12.82 3.20
C THR A 46 4.31 12.11 2.41
N VAL A 47 5.39 12.81 2.06
CA VAL A 47 6.55 12.22 1.39
C VAL A 47 7.33 11.35 2.38
N VAL A 48 7.51 10.08 2.05
CA VAL A 48 8.19 9.10 2.90
C VAL A 48 9.57 8.68 2.38
N ALA A 49 9.84 8.83 1.08
CA ALA A 49 11.15 8.53 0.52
C ALA A 49 11.39 9.32 -0.76
N ASN A 50 12.61 9.80 -0.98
CA ASN A 50 13.05 10.34 -2.26
C ASN A 50 13.89 9.29 -2.99
N LEU A 51 13.65 9.15 -4.30
CA LEU A 51 14.35 8.20 -5.16
C LEU A 51 15.26 8.95 -6.14
N THR A 52 16.42 8.37 -6.44
CA THR A 52 17.39 8.97 -7.37
C THR A 52 16.98 8.71 -8.82
N THR A 53 17.24 9.66 -9.73
CA THR A 53 17.09 9.50 -11.20
C THR A 53 15.66 9.30 -11.73
N ASP A 54 15.55 9.25 -13.07
CA ASP A 54 14.31 9.45 -13.82
C ASP A 54 13.64 8.16 -14.31
N ASN A 55 14.04 6.97 -13.81
CA ASN A 55 13.58 5.69 -14.38
C ASN A 55 13.04 4.70 -13.34
N TRP A 56 12.13 5.17 -12.48
CA TRP A 56 11.40 4.33 -11.55
C TRP A 56 10.01 4.01 -12.06
N SER A 57 9.58 2.76 -11.88
CA SER A 57 8.17 2.40 -11.97
C SER A 57 7.70 1.66 -10.73
N PHE A 58 6.41 1.83 -10.42
CA PHE A 58 5.76 1.19 -9.28
C PHE A 58 5.18 -0.14 -9.71
N SER A 59 5.58 -1.22 -9.03
CA SER A 59 5.01 -2.55 -9.27
C SER A 59 3.81 -2.79 -8.35
N ASN A 60 4.04 -2.81 -7.03
CA ASN A 60 2.98 -2.99 -6.05
C ASN A 60 3.34 -2.45 -4.65
N SER A 61 2.35 -2.40 -3.76
CA SER A 61 2.56 -2.24 -2.32
C SER A 61 1.73 -3.26 -1.55
N THR A 62 2.23 -3.64 -0.37
CA THR A 62 1.51 -4.47 0.60
C THR A 62 1.59 -3.83 1.98
N PRO A 63 0.46 -3.42 2.59
CA PRO A 63 -0.89 -3.42 2.04
C PRO A 63 -1.05 -2.54 0.79
N PHE A 64 -2.04 -2.87 -0.04
CA PHE A 64 -2.33 -2.11 -1.26
C PHE A 64 -2.90 -0.72 -0.92
N GLY A 65 -2.48 0.31 -1.65
CA GLY A 65 -3.09 1.64 -1.59
C GLY A 65 -2.61 2.54 -0.45
N TYR A 66 -1.56 2.16 0.30
CA TYR A 66 -1.00 3.01 1.36
C TYR A 66 0.16 3.88 0.88
N ILE A 67 0.91 3.44 -0.13
CA ILE A 67 2.05 4.17 -0.69
C ILE A 67 1.87 4.28 -2.21
N THR A 68 2.22 5.44 -2.75
CA THR A 68 2.23 5.69 -4.19
C THR A 68 3.56 6.30 -4.62
N LEU A 69 3.96 5.98 -5.86
CA LEU A 69 5.06 6.63 -6.54
C LEU A 69 4.56 7.90 -7.24
N GLN A 70 5.29 8.99 -7.12
CA GLN A 70 5.03 10.26 -7.81
C GLN A 70 6.33 10.80 -8.39
N ASN A 71 6.20 11.59 -9.44
CA ASN A 71 7.30 12.37 -9.99
C ASN A 71 7.03 13.87 -9.75
N ASN A 72 8.10 14.64 -9.55
CA ASN A 72 8.00 16.10 -9.55
C ASN A 72 8.27 16.68 -10.94
N THR A 73 8.13 18.00 -11.06
CA THR A 73 8.37 18.75 -12.30
C THR A 73 9.82 18.67 -12.80
N PHE A 74 10.76 18.29 -11.93
CA PHE A 74 12.19 18.20 -12.21
C PHE A 74 12.66 16.78 -12.55
N GLY A 75 11.73 15.82 -12.72
CA GLY A 75 12.04 14.45 -13.10
C GLY A 75 12.37 13.52 -11.93
N TYR A 76 12.48 14.03 -10.71
CA TYR A 76 12.74 13.20 -9.53
C TYR A 76 11.49 12.45 -9.07
N PHE A 77 11.70 11.22 -8.63
CA PHE A 77 10.67 10.37 -8.09
C PHE A 77 10.68 10.36 -6.56
N TYR A 78 9.50 10.25 -5.97
CA TYR A 78 9.34 10.12 -4.52
C TYR A 78 8.15 9.23 -4.20
N LEU A 79 8.22 8.60 -3.03
CA LEU A 79 7.13 7.85 -2.44
C LEU A 79 6.37 8.75 -1.49
N LYS A 80 5.04 8.73 -1.59
CA LYS A 80 4.16 9.41 -0.64
C LYS A 80 3.07 8.49 -0.13
N THR A 81 2.53 8.81 1.04
CA THR A 81 1.33 8.14 1.57
C THR A 81 0.12 8.44 0.68
N ALA A 82 -0.61 7.41 0.28
CA ALA A 82 -1.84 7.56 -0.51
C ALA A 82 -3.09 7.78 0.36
N LYS A 83 -3.00 7.42 1.65
CA LYS A 83 -4.01 7.66 2.68
C LYS A 83 -3.35 7.74 4.06
N VAL A 84 -4.14 8.03 5.08
CA VAL A 84 -3.68 8.02 6.47
C VAL A 84 -3.21 6.60 6.83
N ILE A 85 -2.06 6.51 7.49
CA ILE A 85 -1.52 5.24 7.97
C ILE A 85 -2.26 4.85 9.25
N ASP A 86 -2.89 3.68 9.25
CA ASP A 86 -3.69 3.13 10.36
C ASP A 86 -3.35 1.64 10.48
N VAL A 87 -2.71 1.24 11.59
CA VAL A 87 -2.20 -0.11 11.81
C VAL A 87 -3.36 -1.08 12.04
N GLU A 88 -4.40 -0.65 12.74
CA GLU A 88 -5.63 -1.38 12.97
C GLU A 88 -6.39 -1.61 11.67
N GLU A 89 -6.43 -0.66 10.74
CA GLU A 89 -7.03 -0.84 9.41
C GLU A 89 -6.16 -1.76 8.54
N MET A 90 -4.84 -1.57 8.54
CA MET A 90 -3.88 -2.38 7.76
C MET A 90 -3.81 -3.84 8.22
N LYS A 91 -4.07 -4.10 9.51
CA LYS A 91 -3.77 -5.35 10.20
C LYS A 91 -2.30 -5.78 10.05
N ARG A 92 -1.39 -4.80 9.90
CA ARG A 92 0.05 -5.00 9.67
C ARG A 92 0.87 -3.84 10.20
N THR A 93 2.07 -4.15 10.70
CA THR A 93 3.07 -3.19 11.20
C THR A 93 4.18 -2.88 10.18
N MET A 94 3.99 -3.29 8.92
CA MET A 94 4.96 -3.07 7.87
C MET A 94 4.26 -2.81 6.54
N ILE A 95 4.79 -1.83 5.79
CA ILE A 95 4.41 -1.59 4.40
C ILE A 95 5.60 -1.96 3.53
N LYS A 96 5.40 -2.89 2.60
CA LYS A 96 6.38 -3.27 1.58
C LYS A 96 6.01 -2.62 0.26
N VAL A 97 6.98 -2.02 -0.41
CA VAL A 97 6.81 -1.40 -1.73
C VAL A 97 7.80 -2.03 -2.69
N VAL A 98 7.29 -2.51 -3.82
CA VAL A 98 8.08 -3.08 -4.89
C VAL A 98 8.15 -2.06 -6.02
N LEU A 99 9.38 -1.66 -6.33
CA LEU A 99 9.73 -0.74 -7.39
C LEU A 99 10.57 -1.45 -8.45
N ILE A 100 10.55 -0.93 -9.66
CA ILE A 100 11.36 -1.43 -10.76
C ILE A 100 12.27 -0.29 -11.24
N CYS A 101 13.58 -0.54 -11.17
CA CYS A 101 14.64 0.29 -11.74
C CYS A 101 15.85 -0.60 -12.00
N ASN A 102 16.09 -0.92 -13.28
CA ASN A 102 17.10 -1.91 -13.71
C ASN A 102 16.99 -3.28 -13.00
N GLY A 103 15.77 -3.66 -12.59
CA GLY A 103 15.48 -4.83 -11.76
C GLY A 103 14.49 -4.51 -10.65
N GLU A 104 14.05 -5.53 -9.93
CA GLU A 104 13.16 -5.38 -8.79
C GLU A 104 13.91 -4.84 -7.57
N LYS A 105 13.28 -3.90 -6.87
CA LYS A 105 13.79 -3.22 -5.69
C LYS A 105 12.70 -3.16 -4.64
N ILE A 106 13.00 -3.59 -3.41
CA ILE A 106 12.03 -3.67 -2.32
C ILE A 106 12.39 -2.66 -1.24
N ILE A 107 11.45 -1.80 -0.90
CA ILE A 107 11.54 -0.87 0.24
C ILE A 107 10.55 -1.33 1.30
N THR A 108 11.01 -1.40 2.55
CA THR A 108 10.15 -1.74 3.69
C THR A 108 10.09 -0.56 4.65
N PHE A 109 8.86 -0.17 4.99
CA PHE A 109 8.53 0.84 5.98
C PHE A 109 7.93 0.15 7.20
N PRO A 110 8.70 -0.05 8.29
CA PRO A 110 8.12 -0.41 9.58
C PRO A 110 7.20 0.73 10.05
N VAL A 111 6.08 0.37 10.66
CA VAL A 111 5.10 1.31 11.20
C VAL A 111 5.02 1.11 12.71
N THR A 112 5.32 2.17 13.46
CA THR A 112 5.11 2.23 14.90
C THR A 112 3.64 2.50 15.19
N GLU A 113 3.00 1.54 15.87
CA GLU A 113 1.64 1.66 16.39
C GLU A 113 1.55 2.75 17.46
N ARG A 114 0.43 3.47 17.46
CA ARG A 114 0.10 4.46 18.49
C ARG A 114 -1.11 3.97 19.27
N ASN A 115 -1.04 4.05 20.60
CA ASN A 115 -2.15 3.68 21.46
C ASN A 115 -3.30 4.71 21.36
N GLU A 116 -4.16 4.55 20.36
CA GLU A 116 -5.30 5.43 20.09
C GLU A 116 -6.65 4.81 20.48
N TYR A 117 -6.67 3.49 20.69
CA TYR A 117 -7.87 2.75 21.04
C TYR A 117 -7.89 2.47 22.55
N PRO A 118 -8.66 3.25 23.35
CA PRO A 118 -8.84 2.93 24.75
C PRO A 118 -9.52 1.56 24.90
N PRO A 119 -9.26 0.83 26.00
CA PRO A 119 -9.92 -0.45 26.23
C PRO A 119 -11.43 -0.27 26.28
N LEU A 120 -12.15 -1.16 25.61
CA LEU A 120 -13.60 -1.20 25.61
C LEU A 120 -14.09 -2.30 26.56
N PHE A 121 -15.00 -1.94 27.46
CA PHE A 121 -15.73 -2.94 28.25
C PHE A 121 -16.62 -3.77 27.33
N THR A 122 -16.70 -5.08 27.58
CA THR A 122 -17.56 -5.98 26.79
C THR A 122 -19.04 -5.74 27.04
N ASN A 123 -19.40 -5.23 28.23
CA ASN A 123 -20.76 -4.80 28.56
C ASN A 123 -20.77 -3.35 29.02
N THR A 124 -21.87 -2.65 28.80
CA THR A 124 -22.11 -1.30 29.32
C THR A 124 -22.26 -1.28 30.84
N SER A 125 -22.65 -2.41 31.43
CA SER A 125 -22.75 -2.63 32.88
C SER A 125 -22.57 -4.11 33.20
N TYR A 126 -22.09 -4.41 34.41
CA TYR A 126 -21.96 -5.78 34.92
C TYR A 126 -22.73 -5.90 36.23
N THR A 127 -23.56 -6.95 36.32
CA THR A 127 -24.21 -7.34 37.57
C THR A 127 -23.70 -8.72 37.93
N ILE A 128 -23.10 -8.84 39.12
CA ILE A 128 -22.61 -10.10 39.66
C ILE A 128 -23.46 -10.50 40.86
N GLN A 129 -23.81 -11.79 40.95
CA GLN A 129 -24.45 -12.36 42.14
C GLN A 129 -23.43 -13.22 42.86
N VAL A 130 -23.17 -12.90 44.12
CA VAL A 130 -22.27 -13.65 44.99
C VAL A 130 -23.10 -14.33 46.06
N LYS A 131 -22.98 -15.65 46.16
CA LYS A 131 -23.64 -16.41 47.23
C LYS A 131 -22.82 -16.28 48.51
N GLU A 132 -23.50 -16.01 49.61
CA GLU A 132 -22.88 -16.02 50.93
C GLU A 132 -22.36 -17.43 51.28
N ALA A 133 -21.12 -17.50 51.78
CA ALA A 133 -20.54 -18.74 52.27
C ALA A 133 -21.05 -19.00 53.70
N SER A 134 -21.94 -19.98 53.85
CA SER A 134 -22.35 -20.47 55.17
C SER A 134 -21.22 -21.32 55.74
N ASN A 135 -20.52 -20.81 56.76
CA ASN A 135 -19.65 -21.63 57.61
C ASN A 135 -20.54 -22.66 58.33
N GLN A 136 -20.38 -23.94 57.99
CA GLN A 136 -20.90 -25.07 58.77
C GLN A 136 -19.99 -25.35 59.96
#